data_AF-A0A9D6WEU2-F1
#
_entry.id   AF-A0A9D6WEU2-F1
#
_cell.length_a   1.000
_cell.length_b   1.000
_cell.length_c   1.000
_cell.angle_alpha   90.00
_cell.angle_beta   90.00
_cell.angle_gamma   90.00
#
_symmetry.space_group_name_H-M   'P 1'
#
loop_
_entity.id
_entity.type
_entity.pdbx_description
1 polymer ?
#
loop_
_entity_poly.entity_id
_entity_poly.type
_entity_poly.pdbx_seq_one_letter_code
_entity_poly.pdbx_strand_id
1 'polypeptide(L)'
;MTNHTRLTVARLLEPFGLRQVLVAVEHPAVYDVSRIRSLSDPVDLQKLFSVAADEVPVIGRVTLPDPESGLPFRNSMPFYGRWFDRIGRHDTAFALRRKLAGQSPQKMIDQLRRDDDYAVAGSYYCAFRAIMAAKQRPPLVLIDDAFLAQRSFPVVLPRLADRIVADNLIGVLTLLLKPR
;
A
#
# COMPACT_ATOMS: atom_id res chain seq x y z
N MET A 1 -9.96 16.19 -15.87
CA MET A 1 -8.51 16.44 -16.10
C MET A 1 -7.76 15.35 -15.37
N THR A 2 -7.43 14.20 -15.98
CA THR A 2 -7.21 12.99 -15.13
C THR A 2 -6.53 11.77 -15.78
N ASN A 3 -5.82 11.89 -16.91
CA ASN A 3 -5.17 10.72 -17.56
C ASN A 3 -3.65 10.75 -17.56
N HIS A 4 -3.04 11.92 -17.83
CA HIS A 4 -1.58 12.02 -17.95
C HIS A 4 -0.84 11.70 -16.64
N THR A 5 -1.39 12.15 -15.50
CA THR A 5 -0.80 11.97 -14.17
C THR A 5 -0.77 10.51 -13.72
N ARG A 6 -1.84 9.76 -13.99
CA ARG A 6 -1.92 8.32 -13.66
C ARG A 6 -0.87 7.51 -14.43
N LEU A 7 -0.63 7.87 -15.69
CA LEU A 7 0.45 7.26 -16.48
C LEU A 7 1.83 7.55 -15.89
N THR A 8 2.06 8.76 -15.38
CA THR A 8 3.32 9.10 -14.68
C THR A 8 3.51 8.25 -13.43
N VAL A 9 2.48 8.12 -12.58
CA VAL A 9 2.51 7.23 -11.40
C VAL A 9 2.77 5.79 -11.82
N ALA A 10 2.09 5.32 -12.85
CA ALA A 10 2.25 3.99 -13.41
C ALA A 10 3.70 3.69 -13.80
N ARG A 11 4.31 4.57 -14.60
CA ARG A 11 5.73 4.45 -15.01
C ARG A 11 6.68 4.48 -13.83
N LEU A 12 6.40 5.32 -12.84
CA LEU A 12 7.24 5.49 -11.66
C LEU A 12 7.25 4.25 -10.77
N LEU A 13 6.09 3.60 -10.59
CA LEU A 13 5.93 2.48 -9.67
C LEU A 13 5.98 1.10 -10.35
N GLU A 14 5.88 1.02 -11.67
CA GLU A 14 5.97 -0.25 -12.41
C GLU A 14 7.23 -1.06 -12.08
N PRO A 15 8.45 -0.48 -12.03
CA PRO A 15 9.66 -1.22 -11.68
C PRO A 15 9.63 -1.77 -10.24
N PHE A 16 8.77 -1.22 -9.40
CA PHE A 16 8.63 -1.57 -7.98
C PHE A 16 7.36 -2.36 -7.68
N GLY A 17 6.69 -2.90 -8.70
CA GLY A 17 5.63 -3.89 -8.53
C GLY A 17 4.22 -3.31 -8.44
N LEU A 18 3.95 -2.14 -9.02
CA LEU A 18 2.61 -1.54 -9.05
C LEU A 18 1.49 -2.50 -9.50
N ARG A 19 1.74 -3.37 -10.49
CA ARG A 19 0.74 -4.36 -10.96
C ARG A 19 0.38 -5.43 -9.92
N GLN A 20 1.12 -5.52 -8.82
CA GLN A 20 0.95 -6.53 -7.77
C GLN A 20 0.17 -6.01 -6.57
N VAL A 21 -0.33 -4.77 -6.64
CA VAL A 21 -1.21 -4.19 -5.63
C VAL A 21 -2.62 -3.98 -6.19
N LEU A 22 -3.57 -3.83 -5.29
CA LEU A 22 -4.85 -3.21 -5.63
C LEU A 22 -4.71 -1.70 -5.47
N VAL A 23 -5.36 -0.96 -6.37
CA VAL A 23 -5.34 0.50 -6.37
C VAL A 23 -6.73 1.02 -6.02
N ALA A 24 -6.77 2.10 -5.26
CA ALA A 24 -7.99 2.82 -4.98
C ALA A 24 -7.89 4.24 -5.54
N VAL A 25 -8.96 4.67 -6.20
CA VAL A 25 -9.13 6.00 -6.76
C VAL A 25 -10.24 6.70 -6.01
N GLU A 26 -9.97 7.88 -5.47
CA GLU A 26 -10.94 8.66 -4.72
C GLU A 26 -11.93 9.37 -5.65
N HIS A 27 -13.19 9.34 -5.27
CA HIS A 27 -14.28 10.13 -5.83
C HIS A 27 -15.05 10.78 -4.66
N PRO A 28 -15.90 11.78 -4.93
CA PRO A 28 -16.76 12.33 -3.89
C PRO A 28 -17.55 11.22 -3.18
N ALA A 29 -17.29 11.04 -1.88
CA ALA A 29 -17.90 10.07 -0.98
C ALA A 29 -17.60 8.56 -1.22
N VAL A 30 -16.84 8.18 -2.26
CA VAL A 30 -16.54 6.77 -2.54
C VAL A 30 -15.11 6.56 -3.06
N TYR A 31 -14.54 5.39 -2.80
CA TYR A 31 -13.32 4.92 -3.44
C TYR A 31 -13.63 3.79 -4.42
N ASP A 32 -13.14 3.93 -5.65
CA ASP A 32 -13.18 2.87 -6.66
C ASP A 32 -11.93 2.01 -6.55
N VAL A 33 -12.14 0.73 -6.21
CA VAL A 33 -11.06 -0.23 -6.06
C VAL A 33 -10.89 -1.00 -7.35
N SER A 34 -9.67 -1.01 -7.87
CA SER A 34 -9.36 -1.54 -9.19
C SER A 34 -8.10 -2.39 -9.17
N ARG A 35 -7.99 -3.27 -10.16
CA ARG A 35 -6.72 -3.88 -10.58
C ARG A 35 -6.20 -3.21 -11.83
N ILE A 36 -4.88 -3.21 -12.00
CA ILE A 36 -4.23 -2.67 -13.19
C ILE A 36 -4.17 -3.77 -14.26
N ARG A 37 -4.86 -3.56 -15.38
CA ARG A 37 -4.81 -4.45 -16.55
C ARG A 37 -3.59 -4.15 -17.41
N SER A 38 -3.40 -2.88 -17.74
CA SER A 38 -2.29 -2.43 -18.57
C SER A 38 -1.83 -1.03 -18.15
N LEU A 39 -0.60 -0.69 -18.51
CA LEU A 39 0.00 0.63 -18.25
C LEU A 39 0.02 1.49 -19.53
N SER A 40 -0.99 1.32 -20.39
CA SER A 40 -1.21 2.14 -21.59
C SER A 40 -1.50 3.61 -21.23
N ASP A 41 -1.62 4.47 -22.23
CA ASP A 41 -2.20 5.81 -22.06
C ASP A 41 -3.64 5.82 -22.58
N PRO A 42 -4.67 5.90 -21.71
CA PRO A 42 -4.60 5.96 -20.25
C PRO A 42 -4.34 4.58 -19.61
N VAL A 43 -3.93 4.59 -18.33
CA VAL A 43 -3.71 3.37 -17.54
C VAL A 43 -5.03 2.61 -17.48
N ASP A 44 -5.02 1.35 -17.94
CA ASP A 44 -6.22 0.52 -17.97
C ASP A 44 -6.46 -0.09 -16.59
N LEU A 45 -7.53 0.37 -15.96
CA LEU A 45 -8.01 -0.09 -14.67
C LEU A 45 -9.26 -0.93 -14.86
N GLN A 46 -9.24 -2.15 -14.32
CA GLN A 46 -10.46 -2.90 -14.12
C GLN A 46 -10.97 -2.65 -12.72
N LYS A 47 -12.05 -1.89 -12.63
CA LYS A 47 -12.83 -1.74 -11.41
C LYS A 47 -13.31 -3.11 -10.93
N LEU A 48 -13.15 -3.35 -9.63
CA LEU A 48 -13.61 -4.54 -8.94
C LEU A 48 -14.87 -4.20 -8.13
N PHE A 49 -14.86 -3.09 -7.39
CA PHE A 49 -15.98 -2.61 -6.57
C PHE A 49 -15.78 -1.14 -6.14
N SER A 50 -16.72 -0.62 -5.34
CA SER A 50 -16.62 0.70 -4.69
C SER A 50 -16.88 0.58 -3.18
N VAL A 51 -16.24 1.42 -2.38
CA VAL A 51 -16.44 1.51 -0.92
C VAL A 51 -16.70 2.95 -0.50
N ALA A 52 -17.53 3.16 0.52
CA ALA A 52 -17.80 4.50 1.06
C ALA A 52 -16.56 5.11 1.71
N ALA A 53 -16.32 6.40 1.52
CA ALA A 53 -15.07 7.05 1.93
C ALA A 53 -14.83 7.08 3.45
N ASP A 54 -15.89 7.17 4.25
CA ASP A 54 -15.86 7.14 5.71
C ASP A 54 -15.39 5.78 6.29
N GLU A 55 -15.36 4.74 5.46
CA GLU A 55 -14.92 3.40 5.83
C GLU A 55 -13.45 3.11 5.49
N VAL A 56 -12.67 4.11 5.04
CA VAL A 56 -11.34 3.91 4.42
C VAL A 56 -10.22 4.58 5.22
N PRO A 57 -9.76 3.96 6.34
CA PRO A 57 -8.68 4.52 7.14
C PRO A 57 -7.32 4.39 6.41
N VAL A 58 -6.52 5.46 6.46
CA VAL A 58 -5.10 5.42 6.07
C VAL A 58 -4.29 4.70 7.14
N ILE A 59 -3.56 3.66 6.73
CA ILE A 59 -2.78 2.80 7.62
C ILE A 59 -1.27 2.96 7.44
N GLY A 60 -0.84 3.75 6.47
CA GLY A 60 0.57 3.96 6.15
C GLY A 60 0.74 4.46 4.74
N ARG A 61 1.96 4.33 4.22
CA ARG A 61 2.34 4.78 2.88
C ARG A 61 3.30 3.79 2.24
N VAL A 62 3.19 3.61 0.93
CA VAL A 62 4.28 3.07 0.12
C VAL A 62 5.04 4.22 -0.50
N THR A 63 6.35 4.11 -0.58
CA THR A 63 7.23 5.13 -1.17
C THR A 63 8.16 4.47 -2.17
N LEU A 64 8.88 5.29 -2.93
CA LEU A 64 9.99 4.76 -3.71
C LEU A 64 11.15 4.37 -2.80
N PRO A 65 11.95 3.36 -3.19
CA PRO A 65 13.15 3.01 -2.46
C PRO A 65 14.07 4.23 -2.28
N ASP A 66 14.43 4.49 -1.03
CA ASP A 66 15.40 5.52 -0.66
C ASP A 66 16.77 4.86 -0.45
N PRO A 67 17.77 5.14 -1.29
CA PRO A 67 19.11 4.59 -1.14
C PRO A 67 19.77 4.92 0.21
N GLU A 68 19.44 6.06 0.82
CA GLU A 68 20.03 6.52 2.08
C GLU A 68 19.47 5.74 3.29
N SER A 69 18.27 5.16 3.15
CA SER A 69 17.63 4.40 4.22
C SER A 69 18.42 3.14 4.64
N GLY A 70 19.25 2.60 3.75
CA GLY A 70 19.96 1.34 3.94
C GLY A 70 19.05 0.11 3.95
N LEU A 71 17.78 0.24 3.55
CA LEU A 71 16.85 -0.89 3.44
C LEU A 71 17.18 -1.76 2.22
N PRO A 72 17.02 -3.10 2.29
CA PRO A 72 17.38 -4.01 1.21
C PRO A 72 16.36 -4.03 0.05
N PHE A 73 15.28 -3.25 0.12
CA PHE A 73 14.14 -3.30 -0.80
C PHE A 73 14.37 -2.51 -2.10
N ARG A 74 15.48 -2.78 -2.80
CA ARG A 74 15.88 -1.99 -3.99
C ARG A 74 14.92 -2.13 -5.17
N ASN A 75 14.21 -3.24 -5.27
CA ASN A 75 13.28 -3.56 -6.37
C ASN A 75 11.82 -3.64 -5.91
N SER A 76 11.48 -3.02 -4.76
CA SER A 76 10.14 -3.07 -4.17
C SER A 76 9.87 -1.80 -3.40
N MET A 77 8.65 -1.27 -3.49
CA MET A 77 8.27 -0.11 -2.67
C MET A 77 8.36 -0.45 -1.18
N PRO A 78 9.13 0.29 -0.35
CA PRO A 78 9.00 0.18 1.09
C PRO A 78 7.63 0.70 1.55
N PHE A 79 7.01 -0.08 2.42
CA PHE A 79 5.85 0.30 3.21
C PHE A 79 6.30 0.82 4.57
N TYR A 80 5.73 1.95 4.98
CA TYR A 80 5.83 2.49 6.33
C TYR A 80 4.43 2.64 6.89
N GLY A 81 4.11 1.94 7.97
CA GLY A 81 2.82 2.09 8.63
C GLY A 81 2.65 3.46 9.29
N ARG A 82 1.41 3.89 9.54
CA ARG A 82 1.04 5.27 9.90
C ARG A 82 1.75 5.82 11.15
N TRP A 83 2.17 4.95 12.06
CA TRP A 83 2.98 5.37 13.21
C TRP A 83 4.28 6.07 12.79
N PHE A 84 4.86 5.68 11.65
CA PHE A 84 6.02 6.38 11.08
C PHE A 84 5.73 7.81 10.68
N ASP A 85 4.53 8.14 10.22
CA ASP A 85 4.20 9.53 9.88
C ASP A 85 4.26 10.42 11.14
N ARG A 86 3.94 9.86 12.32
CA ARG A 86 3.99 10.58 13.61
C ARG A 86 5.41 10.82 14.13
N ILE A 87 6.30 9.85 13.97
CA ILE A 87 7.64 9.87 14.57
C ILE A 87 8.77 10.06 13.56
N GLY A 88 8.47 9.96 12.27
CA GLY A 88 9.46 9.88 11.20
C GLY A 88 10.35 11.11 11.10
N ARG A 89 9.85 12.27 11.53
CA ARG A 89 10.63 13.51 11.72
C ARG A 89 11.79 13.38 12.70
N HIS A 90 11.72 12.39 13.59
CA HIS A 90 12.75 12.09 14.60
C HIS A 90 13.61 10.85 14.23
N ASP A 91 13.23 10.08 13.20
CA ASP A 91 14.01 8.95 12.69
C ASP A 91 14.87 9.37 11.47
N THR A 92 15.66 10.42 11.65
CA THR A 92 16.46 11.04 10.57
C THR A 92 17.56 10.11 10.04
N ALA A 93 18.07 9.20 10.87
CA ALA A 93 19.06 8.21 10.49
C ALA A 93 18.45 6.86 10.04
N PHE A 94 17.11 6.77 9.90
CA PHE A 94 16.36 5.57 9.52
C PHE A 94 16.59 4.34 10.44
N ALA A 95 17.12 4.54 11.65
CA ALA A 95 17.48 3.46 12.56
C ALA A 95 16.26 2.63 12.97
N LEU A 96 15.13 3.30 13.21
CA LEU A 96 13.89 2.63 13.57
C LEU A 96 13.29 1.89 12.38
N ARG A 97 13.25 2.51 11.20
CA ARG A 97 12.79 1.84 9.97
C ARG A 97 13.60 0.57 9.68
N ARG A 98 14.95 0.63 9.79
CA ARG A 98 15.81 -0.56 9.62
C ARG A 98 15.53 -1.63 10.67
N LYS A 99 15.39 -1.24 11.94
CA LYS A 99 15.05 -2.17 13.04
C LYS A 99 13.73 -2.89 12.80
N LEU A 100 12.71 -2.16 12.36
CA LEU A 100 11.39 -2.73 12.09
C LEU A 100 11.38 -3.59 10.81
N ALA A 101 12.10 -3.16 9.77
CA ALA A 101 12.26 -3.93 8.53
C ALA A 101 12.98 -5.27 8.72
N GLY A 102 13.83 -5.40 9.74
CA GLY A 102 14.50 -6.65 10.11
C GLY A 102 13.66 -7.61 10.95
N GLN A 103 12.40 -7.29 11.26
CA GLN A 103 11.55 -8.19 12.04
C GLN A 103 11.12 -9.42 11.24
N SER A 104 10.93 -10.54 11.93
CA SER A 104 10.34 -11.73 11.31
C SER A 104 8.88 -11.47 10.92
N PRO A 105 8.36 -12.17 9.88
CA PRO A 105 6.97 -12.05 9.48
C PRO A 105 5.99 -12.30 10.63
N GLN A 106 6.26 -13.30 11.48
CA GLN A 106 5.39 -13.60 12.62
C GLN A 106 5.35 -12.46 13.63
N LYS A 107 6.51 -11.85 13.95
CA LYS A 107 6.57 -10.70 14.87
C LYS A 107 5.82 -9.49 14.31
N MET A 108 5.90 -9.28 13.00
CA MET A 108 5.13 -8.22 12.32
C MET A 108 3.62 -8.48 12.43
N ILE A 109 3.18 -9.73 12.20
CA ILE A 109 1.77 -10.13 12.34
C ILE A 109 1.29 -9.94 13.79
N ASP A 110 2.07 -10.38 14.77
CA ASP A 110 1.72 -10.24 16.20
C ASP A 110 1.65 -8.77 16.63
N GLN A 111 2.53 -7.92 16.09
CA GLN A 111 2.46 -6.47 16.31
C GLN A 111 1.17 -5.90 15.73
N LEU A 112 0.87 -6.21 14.47
CA LEU A 112 -0.34 -5.77 13.78
C LEU A 112 -1.62 -6.28 14.44
N ARG A 113 -1.62 -7.42 15.12
CA ARG A 113 -2.79 -7.88 15.88
C ARG A 113 -3.04 -7.05 17.14
N ARG A 114 -1.97 -6.52 17.75
CA ARG A 114 -2.03 -5.82 19.05
C ARG A 114 -2.28 -4.33 18.93
N ASP A 115 -1.82 -3.69 17.86
CA ASP A 115 -1.97 -2.25 17.66
C ASP A 115 -2.71 -1.89 16.37
N ASP A 116 -3.35 -0.71 16.38
CA ASP A 116 -3.93 -0.06 15.21
C ASP A 116 -3.09 1.14 14.74
N ASP A 117 -1.88 1.29 15.30
CA ASP A 117 -0.95 2.35 14.93
C ASP A 117 -0.01 1.92 13.80
N TYR A 118 0.06 0.63 13.46
CA TYR A 118 0.87 0.09 12.36
C TYR A 118 2.34 0.44 12.51
N ALA A 119 2.95 0.08 13.64
CA ALA A 119 4.38 0.27 13.90
C ALA A 119 5.25 -0.76 13.13
N VAL A 120 5.09 -0.84 11.80
CA VAL A 120 5.73 -1.84 10.94
C VAL A 120 6.32 -1.22 9.66
N ALA A 121 7.49 -1.72 9.26
CA ALA A 121 8.14 -1.36 8.01
C ALA A 121 8.57 -2.64 7.27
N GLY A 122 8.57 -2.60 5.94
CA GLY A 122 9.01 -3.72 5.11
C GLY A 122 8.79 -3.42 3.63
N SER A 123 9.12 -4.37 2.75
CA SER A 123 8.61 -4.31 1.38
C SER A 123 7.07 -4.34 1.40
N TYR A 124 6.40 -3.67 0.46
CA TYR A 124 4.94 -3.75 0.34
C TYR A 124 4.46 -5.21 0.28
N TYR A 125 5.23 -6.08 -0.39
CA TYR A 125 4.96 -7.51 -0.45
C TYR A 125 4.85 -8.15 0.94
N CYS A 126 5.89 -7.98 1.77
CA CYS A 126 5.92 -8.57 3.11
C CYS A 126 4.87 -7.93 4.02
N ALA A 127 4.80 -6.60 4.01
CA ALA A 127 3.88 -5.84 4.86
C ALA A 127 2.42 -6.17 4.54
N PHE A 128 2.04 -6.22 3.25
CA PHE A 128 0.64 -6.47 2.87
C PHE A 128 0.21 -7.88 3.20
N ARG A 129 1.09 -8.88 3.05
CA ARG A 129 0.81 -10.25 3.51
C ARG A 129 0.60 -10.30 5.02
N ALA A 130 1.45 -9.61 5.80
CA ALA A 130 1.29 -9.54 7.25
C ALA A 130 0.00 -8.83 7.67
N ILE A 131 -0.36 -7.72 7.00
CA ILE A 131 -1.60 -6.97 7.23
C ILE A 131 -2.81 -7.86 6.93
N MET A 132 -2.85 -8.55 5.79
CA MET A 132 -3.95 -9.46 5.46
C MET A 132 -4.06 -10.60 6.50
N ALA A 133 -2.94 -11.19 6.92
CA ALA A 133 -2.93 -12.24 7.94
C ALA A 133 -3.41 -11.75 9.32
N ALA A 134 -3.06 -10.53 9.71
CA ALA A 134 -3.37 -9.96 11.02
C ALA A 134 -4.78 -9.34 11.08
N LYS A 135 -5.17 -8.59 10.04
CA LYS A 135 -6.37 -7.75 10.03
C LYS A 135 -7.49 -8.29 9.13
N GLN A 136 -7.24 -9.34 8.35
CA GLN A 136 -8.21 -9.97 7.45
C GLN A 136 -8.91 -8.95 6.53
N ARG A 137 -8.13 -8.00 6.01
CA ARG A 137 -8.59 -6.92 5.13
C ARG A 137 -7.55 -6.62 4.04
N PRO A 138 -7.97 -6.28 2.81
CA PRO A 138 -7.05 -6.02 1.71
C PRO A 138 -6.48 -4.59 1.81
N PRO A 139 -5.16 -4.40 1.96
CA PRO A 139 -4.55 -3.07 1.83
C PRO A 139 -4.59 -2.60 0.37
N LEU A 140 -4.95 -1.33 0.17
CA LEU A 140 -5.07 -0.70 -1.15
C LEU A 140 -4.15 0.51 -1.25
N VAL A 141 -3.49 0.70 -2.39
CA VAL A 141 -2.67 1.88 -2.64
C VAL A 141 -3.53 2.97 -3.26
N LEU A 142 -3.60 4.13 -2.62
CA LEU A 142 -4.26 5.31 -3.19
C LEU A 142 -3.38 5.89 -4.29
N ILE A 143 -3.96 6.02 -5.48
CA ILE A 143 -3.32 6.68 -6.61
C ILE A 143 -4.14 7.91 -6.95
N ASP A 144 -3.63 9.05 -6.50
CA ASP A 144 -4.17 10.38 -6.77
C ASP A 144 -3.04 11.34 -7.18
N ASP A 145 -3.41 12.35 -7.95
CA ASP A 145 -2.53 13.39 -8.48
C ASP A 145 -1.80 14.16 -7.36
N ALA A 146 -2.44 14.35 -6.19
CA ALA A 146 -1.86 15.04 -5.04
C ALA A 146 -0.66 14.30 -4.42
N PHE A 147 -0.58 12.98 -4.57
CA PHE A 147 0.46 12.15 -3.95
C PHE A 147 1.69 11.96 -4.84
N LEU A 148 1.55 12.20 -6.15
CA LEU A 148 2.64 12.02 -7.12
C LEU A 148 3.82 12.95 -6.80
N ALA A 149 3.56 14.22 -6.47
CA ALA A 149 4.62 15.18 -6.14
C ALA A 149 5.47 14.74 -4.94
N GLN A 150 4.88 14.00 -4.00
CA GLN A 150 5.54 13.53 -2.78
C GLN A 150 6.26 12.19 -2.97
N ARG A 151 6.08 11.51 -4.12
CA ARG A 151 6.57 10.14 -4.38
C ARG A 151 6.21 9.17 -3.23
N SER A 152 5.07 9.42 -2.59
CA SER A 152 4.62 8.79 -1.37
C SER A 152 3.12 8.60 -1.46
N PHE A 153 2.68 7.35 -1.53
CA PHE A 153 1.32 6.97 -1.87
C PHE A 153 0.67 6.36 -0.63
N PRO A 154 -0.44 6.94 -0.13
CA PRO A 154 -1.14 6.38 1.01
C PRO A 154 -1.60 4.95 0.77
N VAL A 155 -1.56 4.15 1.82
CA VAL A 155 -2.17 2.84 1.84
C VAL A 155 -3.36 2.90 2.78
N VAL A 156 -4.50 2.46 2.28
CA VAL A 156 -5.75 2.42 3.02
C VAL A 156 -6.19 0.99 3.30
N LEU A 157 -7.00 0.82 4.34
CA LEU A 157 -7.51 -0.48 4.74
C LEU A 157 -9.04 -0.43 4.93
N PRO A 158 -9.81 -0.52 3.84
CA PRO A 158 -11.25 -0.34 3.89
C PRO A 158 -11.92 -1.32 4.86
N ARG A 159 -12.95 -0.87 5.56
CA ARG A 159 -13.91 -1.73 6.24
C ARG A 159 -14.96 -2.12 5.22
N LEU A 160 -15.06 -3.41 4.92
CA LEU A 160 -16.04 -3.92 3.95
C LEU A 160 -17.13 -4.63 4.74
N ALA A 161 -18.37 -4.17 4.59
CA ALA A 161 -19.53 -4.82 5.22
C ALA A 161 -19.77 -6.22 4.64
N ASP A 162 -19.51 -6.39 3.33
CA ASP A 162 -19.64 -7.67 2.65
C ASP A 162 -18.36 -8.52 2.80
N ARG A 163 -18.48 -9.60 3.57
CA ARG A 163 -17.40 -10.55 3.84
C ARG A 163 -16.97 -11.35 2.61
N ILE A 164 -17.90 -11.68 1.71
CA ILE A 164 -17.59 -12.40 0.47
C ILE A 164 -16.72 -11.52 -0.42
N VAL A 165 -17.06 -10.23 -0.53
CA VAL A 165 -16.23 -9.26 -1.25
C VAL A 165 -14.84 -9.14 -0.62
N ALA A 166 -14.76 -9.03 0.71
CA ALA A 166 -13.49 -8.96 1.43
C ALA A 166 -12.58 -10.18 1.17
N ASP A 167 -13.13 -11.39 1.31
CA ASP A 167 -12.41 -12.65 1.12
C ASP A 167 -11.93 -12.81 -0.33
N ASN A 168 -12.77 -12.44 -1.30
CA ASN A 168 -12.40 -12.44 -2.72
C ASN A 168 -11.23 -11.50 -3.01
N LEU A 169 -11.22 -10.31 -2.43
CA LEU A 169 -10.14 -9.34 -2.64
C LEU A 169 -8.83 -9.78 -1.98
N ILE A 170 -8.90 -10.38 -0.79
CA ILE A 170 -7.74 -11.00 -0.14
C ILE A 170 -7.20 -12.12 -1.02
N GLY A 171 -8.07 -12.95 -1.60
CA GLY A 171 -7.70 -13.99 -2.54
C GLY A 171 -6.99 -13.43 -3.77
N VAL A 172 -7.58 -12.43 -4.43
CA VAL A 172 -6.99 -11.74 -5.59
C VAL A 172 -5.63 -11.15 -5.22
N LEU A 173 -5.54 -10.37 -4.14
CA LEU A 173 -4.30 -9.73 -3.73
C LEU A 173 -3.23 -10.74 -3.34
N THR A 174 -3.59 -11.86 -2.72
CA THR A 174 -2.66 -12.96 -2.42
C THR A 174 -2.08 -13.57 -3.69
N LEU A 175 -2.86 -13.70 -4.76
CA LEU A 175 -2.37 -14.20 -6.06
C LEU A 175 -1.46 -13.19 -6.77
N LEU A 176 -1.72 -11.89 -6.58
CA LEU A 176 -0.94 -10.79 -7.17
C LEU A 176 0.39 -10.56 -6.47
N LEU A 177 0.39 -10.62 -5.13
CA LEU A 177 1.59 -10.43 -4.31
C LEU A 177 2.56 -11.58 -4.56
N LYS A 178 3.60 -11.29 -5.33
CA LYS A 178 4.73 -12.20 -5.58
C LYS A 178 6.03 -11.49 -5.21
N PRO A 179 6.98 -12.15 -4.54
CA PRO A 179 8.31 -11.58 -4.37
C PRO A 179 8.88 -11.22 -5.75
N ARG A 180 9.52 -10.05 -5.86
CA ARG A 180 10.35 -9.68 -7.01
C ARG A 180 11.81 -9.93 -6.70
#